data_AF-A0A523Z3X7-F1
#
_entry.id   AF-A0A523Z3X7-F1
#
_cell.length_a   1.000
_cell.length_b   1.000
_cell.length_c   1.000
_cell.angle_alpha   90.00
_cell.angle_beta   90.00
_cell.angle_gamma   90.00
#
_symmetry.space_group_name_H-M   'P 1'
#
loop_
_entity.id
_entity.type
_entity.pdbx_description
1 polymer ?
#
loop_
_entity_poly.entity_id
_entity_poly.type
_entity_poly.pdbx_seq_one_letter_code
_entity_poly.pdbx_strand_id
1 'polypeptide(L)'
;MPEGALIAIGVGLGGYLAGVLVGAILQQRITQRRIAASERSAARILNEADRRQKEILLEVKEESLRLRQQTEAELKERRREVQRLERRLIQKEEGLDRKLDSLEQRQRNLQNRETQLEQTRGELRELEEQRKQELERVSSLTAGEAKELLLAQIEREIRDEANRRLREVEQEVKEEADQRARKVLAVAMQRLASDVISETTTSVVPLPSEDMKGRIIGREGRNIRALEHVTGVDVIIDDTPDAVTLSGFDPVRREVARVALT
;
A
#
# COMPACT_ATOMS: atom_id res chain seq x y z
N MET A 1 158.17 29.79 3.68
CA MET A 1 157.32 29.72 2.47
C MET A 1 157.42 28.26 1.99
N PRO A 2 156.47 27.31 2.20
CA PRO A 2 155.01 27.40 1.99
C PRO A 2 154.09 26.68 3.03
N GLU A 3 154.58 26.16 4.16
CA GLU A 3 153.79 25.24 5.03
C GLU A 3 152.63 25.91 5.81
N GLY A 4 152.81 27.15 6.30
CA GLY A 4 151.76 27.85 7.06
C GLY A 4 150.52 28.25 6.25
N ALA A 5 150.67 28.46 4.93
CA ALA A 5 149.57 28.83 4.05
C ALA A 5 148.64 27.64 3.74
N LEU A 6 149.21 26.43 3.62
CA LEU A 6 148.43 25.19 3.41
C LEU A 6 147.58 24.83 4.64
N ILE A 7 148.12 25.03 5.85
CA ILE A 7 147.37 24.81 7.11
C ILE A 7 146.23 25.83 7.23
N ALA A 8 146.47 27.11 6.90
CA ALA A 8 145.43 28.14 6.95
C ALA A 8 144.29 27.88 5.93
N ILE A 9 144.63 27.42 4.71
CA ILE A 9 143.64 27.05 3.69
C ILE A 9 142.85 25.79 4.12
N GLY A 10 143.51 24.79 4.70
CA GLY A 10 142.86 23.58 5.22
C GLY A 10 141.89 23.86 6.37
N VAL A 11 142.28 24.72 7.31
CA VAL A 11 141.40 25.17 8.42
C VAL A 11 140.24 26.02 7.89
N GLY A 12 140.48 26.89 6.91
CA GLY A 12 139.44 27.68 6.25
C GLY A 12 138.41 26.83 5.51
N LEU A 13 138.86 25.86 4.72
CA LEU A 13 137.99 24.89 4.02
C LEU A 13 137.24 23.99 5.00
N GLY A 14 137.90 23.52 6.07
CA GLY A 14 137.27 22.73 7.13
C GLY A 14 136.17 23.52 7.86
N GLY A 15 136.43 24.78 8.21
CA GLY A 15 135.44 25.69 8.80
C GLY A 15 134.27 25.99 7.86
N TYR A 16 134.55 26.20 6.57
CA TYR A 16 133.51 26.42 5.55
C TYR A 16 132.62 25.18 5.37
N LEU A 17 133.20 23.99 5.22
CA LEU A 17 132.46 22.74 5.10
C LEU A 17 131.64 22.43 6.35
N ALA A 18 132.20 22.64 7.55
CA ALA A 18 131.48 22.49 8.81
C ALA A 18 130.32 23.49 8.93
N GLY A 19 130.53 24.76 8.53
CA GLY A 19 129.48 25.78 8.51
C GLY A 19 128.34 25.46 7.54
N VAL A 20 128.66 24.96 6.34
CA VAL A 20 127.65 24.51 5.36
C VAL A 20 126.89 23.30 5.88
N LEU A 21 127.57 22.33 6.50
CA LEU A 21 126.93 21.13 7.05
C LEU A 21 125.98 21.48 8.21
N VAL A 22 126.44 22.31 9.14
CA VAL A 22 125.62 22.80 10.28
C VAL A 22 124.46 23.65 9.77
N GLY A 23 124.69 24.51 8.77
CA GLY A 23 123.67 25.30 8.10
C GLY A 23 122.60 24.43 7.42
N ALA A 24 123.00 23.39 6.70
CA ALA A 24 122.07 22.44 6.07
C ALA A 24 121.24 21.66 7.10
N ILE A 25 121.84 21.22 8.21
CA ILE A 25 121.13 20.53 9.30
C ILE A 25 120.15 21.47 10.00
N LEU A 26 120.55 22.72 10.28
CA LEU A 26 119.66 23.74 10.84
C LEU A 26 118.50 24.07 9.90
N GLN A 27 118.79 24.24 8.60
CA GLN A 27 117.79 24.51 7.58
C GLN A 27 116.81 23.35 7.42
N GLN A 28 117.29 22.10 7.47
CA GLN A 28 116.43 20.91 7.47
C GLN A 28 115.55 20.87 8.72
N ARG A 29 116.09 21.14 9.92
CA ARG A 29 115.30 21.17 11.16
C ARG A 29 114.28 22.31 11.18
N ILE A 30 114.62 23.49 10.68
CA ILE A 30 113.69 24.63 10.58
C ILE A 30 112.59 24.31 9.57
N THR A 31 112.94 23.76 8.41
CA THR A 31 111.97 23.35 7.38
C THR A 31 111.03 22.24 7.91
N GLN A 32 111.56 21.20 8.57
CA GLN A 32 110.74 20.17 9.21
C GLN A 32 109.83 20.74 10.31
N ARG A 33 110.33 21.67 11.13
CA ARG A 33 109.49 22.36 12.14
C ARG A 33 108.41 23.22 11.50
N ARG A 34 108.69 23.89 10.38
CA ARG A 34 107.71 24.68 9.63
C ARG A 34 106.65 23.78 8.98
N ILE A 35 107.04 22.65 8.39
CA ILE A 35 106.12 21.65 7.84
C ILE A 35 105.25 21.08 8.95
N ALA A 36 105.84 20.61 10.06
CA ALA A 36 105.09 20.09 11.20
C ALA A 36 104.17 21.16 11.84
N ALA A 37 104.59 22.42 11.88
CA ALA A 37 103.74 23.53 12.34
C ALA A 37 102.59 23.80 11.36
N SER A 38 102.83 23.73 10.04
CA SER A 38 101.81 23.89 9.00
C SER A 38 100.80 22.74 9.03
N GLU A 39 101.26 21.49 9.15
CA GLU A 39 100.41 20.30 9.29
C GLU A 39 99.55 20.38 10.55
N ARG A 40 100.11 20.82 11.68
CA ARG A 40 99.35 21.04 12.91
C ARG A 40 98.31 22.15 12.75
N SER A 41 98.65 23.24 12.07
CA SER A 41 97.72 24.34 11.81
C SER A 41 96.60 23.91 10.85
N ALA A 42 96.93 23.19 9.78
CA ALA A 42 95.95 22.61 8.86
C ALA A 42 95.03 21.60 9.58
N ALA A 43 95.60 20.72 10.40
CA ALA A 43 94.84 19.78 11.21
C ALA A 43 93.95 20.50 12.24
N ARG A 44 94.39 21.60 12.84
CA ARG A 44 93.56 22.42 13.73
C ARG A 44 92.40 23.07 12.99
N ILE A 45 92.65 23.67 11.82
CA ILE A 45 91.61 24.29 10.98
C ILE A 45 90.58 23.24 10.55
N LEU A 46 91.02 22.05 10.11
CA LEU A 46 90.10 20.96 9.74
C LEU A 46 89.28 20.48 10.93
N ASN A 47 89.90 20.26 12.10
CA ASN A 47 89.18 19.86 13.31
C ASN A 47 88.20 20.94 13.79
N GLU A 48 88.56 22.22 13.70
CA GLU A 48 87.66 23.34 14.01
C GLU A 48 86.51 23.43 13.01
N ALA A 49 86.77 23.23 11.71
CA ALA A 49 85.75 23.17 10.68
C ALA A 49 84.77 21.99 10.91
N ASP A 50 85.28 20.80 11.22
CA ASP A 50 84.48 19.62 11.55
C ASP A 50 83.64 19.84 12.81
N ARG A 51 84.21 20.48 13.84
CA ARG A 51 83.47 20.84 15.07
C ARG A 51 82.35 21.83 14.78
N ARG A 52 82.64 22.92 14.06
CA ARG A 52 81.63 23.91 13.66
C ARG A 52 80.55 23.30 12.80
N GLN A 53 80.90 22.43 11.86
CA GLN A 53 79.92 21.73 11.03
C GLN A 53 78.99 20.85 11.87
N LYS A 54 79.54 20.12 12.85
CA LYS A 54 78.75 19.30 13.77
C LYS A 54 77.87 20.16 14.68
N GLU A 55 78.38 21.27 15.19
CA GLU A 55 77.61 22.23 15.99
C GLU A 55 76.45 22.82 15.20
N ILE A 56 76.68 23.31 13.98
CA ILE A 56 75.63 23.83 13.09
C ILE A 56 74.60 22.73 12.77
N LEU A 57 75.04 21.52 12.46
CA LEU A 57 74.12 20.39 12.20
C LEU A 57 73.28 20.01 13.43
N LEU A 58 73.84 20.11 14.62
CA LEU A 58 73.11 19.87 15.87
C LEU A 58 72.11 21.00 16.12
N GLU A 59 72.50 22.26 15.95
CA GLU A 59 71.63 23.43 16.10
C GLU A 59 70.45 23.36 15.11
N VAL A 60 70.70 23.07 13.84
CA VAL A 60 69.65 22.89 12.82
C VAL A 60 68.73 21.72 13.17
N LYS A 61 69.26 20.62 13.71
CA LYS A 61 68.43 19.50 14.16
C LYS A 61 67.57 19.87 15.36
N GLU A 62 68.12 20.57 16.34
CA GLU A 62 67.38 21.04 17.50
C GLU A 62 66.30 22.04 17.11
N GLU A 63 66.60 23.00 16.23
CA GLU A 63 65.64 23.96 15.71
C GLU A 63 64.55 23.27 14.89
N SER A 64 64.90 22.31 14.03
CA SER A 64 63.94 21.52 13.27
C SER A 64 63.01 20.71 14.18
N LEU A 65 63.55 20.12 15.25
CA LEU A 65 62.75 19.40 16.25
C LEU A 65 61.83 20.33 17.02
N ARG A 66 62.33 21.49 17.46
CA ARG A 66 61.53 22.52 18.15
C ARG A 66 60.40 23.03 17.26
N LEU A 67 60.70 23.36 16.00
CA LEU A 67 59.70 23.80 15.02
C LEU A 67 58.65 22.73 14.77
N ARG A 68 59.06 21.46 14.62
CA ARG A 68 58.12 20.33 14.49
C ARG A 68 57.20 20.21 15.71
N GLN A 69 57.75 20.26 16.92
CA GLN A 69 56.97 20.18 18.15
C GLN A 69 55.98 21.35 18.30
N GLN A 70 56.40 22.57 17.96
CA GLN A 70 55.54 23.75 17.97
C GLN A 70 54.39 23.62 16.95
N THR A 71 54.71 23.21 15.72
CA THR A 71 53.71 22.99 14.67
C THR A 71 52.74 21.87 15.04
N GLU A 72 53.22 20.76 15.62
CA GLU A 72 52.36 19.66 16.09
C GLU A 72 51.43 20.11 17.23
N ALA A 73 51.94 20.93 18.16
CA ALA A 73 51.14 21.50 19.24
C ALA A 73 50.07 22.45 18.71
N GLU A 74 50.42 23.35 17.79
CA GLU A 74 49.48 24.27 17.15
C GLU A 74 48.43 23.51 16.34
N LEU A 75 48.83 22.53 15.52
CA LEU A 75 47.90 21.69 14.75
C LEU A 75 46.93 20.94 15.67
N LYS A 76 47.41 20.45 16.81
CA LYS A 76 46.55 19.79 17.81
C LYS A 76 45.56 20.76 18.44
N GLU A 77 45.98 21.97 18.75
CA GLU A 77 45.10 23.02 19.27
C GLU A 77 44.05 23.44 18.25
N ARG A 78 44.47 23.72 17.01
CA ARG A 78 43.58 24.03 15.88
C ARG A 78 42.57 22.92 15.64
N ARG A 79 43.01 21.65 15.65
CA ARG A 79 42.11 20.50 15.50
C ARG A 79 41.08 20.44 16.63
N ARG A 80 41.47 20.74 17.89
CA ARG A 80 40.54 20.81 19.02
C ARG A 80 39.57 21.99 18.90
N GLU A 81 40.02 23.13 18.41
CA GLU A 81 39.17 24.29 18.14
C GLU A 81 38.13 23.98 17.07
N VAL A 82 38.54 23.42 15.93
CA VAL A 82 37.65 22.98 14.85
C VAL A 82 36.61 21.99 15.37
N GLN A 83 37.02 20.95 16.11
CA GLN A 83 36.07 19.99 16.69
C GLN A 83 35.08 20.63 17.67
N ARG A 84 35.48 21.66 18.42
CA ARG A 84 34.57 22.41 19.30
C ARG A 84 33.56 23.23 18.49
N LEU A 85 34.01 23.87 17.42
CA LEU A 85 33.15 24.64 16.51
C LEU A 85 32.17 23.71 15.77
N GLU A 86 32.63 22.57 15.26
CA GLU A 86 31.78 21.55 14.62
C GLU A 86 30.68 21.07 15.56
N ARG A 87 31.01 20.68 16.79
CA ARG A 87 30.00 20.26 17.78
C ARG A 87 28.98 21.36 18.07
N ARG A 88 29.43 22.61 18.17
CA ARG A 88 28.55 23.77 18.39
C ARG A 88 27.65 24.05 17.18
N LEU A 89 28.15 23.83 15.96
CA LEU A 89 27.38 23.95 14.73
C LEU A 89 26.31 22.87 14.65
N ILE A 90 26.67 21.61 14.88
CA ILE A 90 25.70 20.49 14.90
C ILE A 90 24.59 20.74 15.93
N GLN A 91 24.94 21.17 17.15
CA GLN A 91 23.92 21.50 18.16
C GLN A 91 23.00 22.66 17.74
N LYS A 92 23.53 23.65 17.00
CA LYS A 92 22.72 24.74 16.46
C LYS A 92 21.82 24.26 15.33
N GLU A 93 22.32 23.40 14.46
CA GLU A 93 21.58 22.79 13.35
C GLU A 93 20.42 21.95 13.88
N GLU A 94 20.67 21.02 14.80
CA GLU A 94 19.62 20.26 15.49
C GLU A 94 18.60 21.17 16.20
N GLY A 95 19.06 22.27 16.79
CA GLY A 95 18.20 23.26 17.43
C GLY A 95 17.35 24.06 16.44
N LEU A 96 17.85 24.29 15.22
CA LEU A 96 17.12 24.95 14.14
C LEU A 96 16.10 23.99 13.51
N ASP A 97 16.47 22.74 13.27
CA ASP A 97 15.55 21.71 12.73
C ASP A 97 14.33 21.52 13.64
N ARG A 98 14.55 21.38 14.95
CA ARG A 98 13.43 21.30 15.92
C ARG A 98 12.53 22.53 15.90
N LYS A 99 13.10 23.72 15.66
CA LYS A 99 12.31 24.96 15.53
C LYS A 99 11.53 25.00 14.23
N LEU A 100 12.12 24.54 13.13
CA LEU A 100 11.45 24.42 11.84
C LEU A 100 10.27 23.46 11.93
N ASP A 101 10.47 22.26 12.49
CA ASP A 101 9.39 21.29 12.72
C ASP A 101 8.24 21.88 13.55
N SER A 102 8.59 22.61 14.63
CA SER A 102 7.59 23.27 15.48
C SER A 102 6.83 24.38 14.74
N LEU A 103 7.52 25.15 13.89
CA LEU A 103 6.91 26.19 13.08
C LEU A 103 6.00 25.60 12.00
N GLU A 104 6.43 24.54 11.32
CA GLU A 104 5.61 23.83 10.35
C GLU A 104 4.33 23.26 10.99
N GLN A 105 4.45 22.64 12.16
CA GLN A 105 3.29 22.12 12.88
C GLN A 105 2.32 23.24 13.28
N ARG A 106 2.85 24.38 13.74
CA ARG A 106 2.03 25.57 14.03
C ARG A 106 1.36 26.12 12.78
N GLN A 107 2.06 26.18 11.66
CA GLN A 107 1.52 26.66 10.39
C GLN A 107 0.37 25.75 9.91
N ARG A 108 0.56 24.43 9.94
CA ARG A 108 -0.51 23.46 9.59
C ARG A 108 -1.73 23.61 10.51
N ASN A 109 -1.52 23.78 11.81
CA ASN A 109 -2.62 24.00 12.76
C ASN A 109 -3.35 25.32 12.51
N LEU A 110 -2.63 26.39 12.18
CA LEU A 110 -3.24 27.68 11.84
C LEU A 110 -4.03 27.60 10.53
N GLN A 111 -3.48 26.95 9.51
CA GLN A 111 -4.16 26.76 8.24
C GLN A 111 -5.45 25.95 8.40
N ASN A 112 -5.42 24.85 9.17
CA ASN A 112 -6.62 24.07 9.47
C ASN A 112 -7.69 24.90 10.20
N ARG A 113 -7.28 25.74 11.17
CA ARG A 113 -8.19 26.64 11.87
C ARG A 113 -8.77 27.71 10.96
N GLU A 114 -7.98 28.24 10.03
CA GLU A 114 -8.41 29.23 9.04
C GLU A 114 -9.47 28.63 8.11
N THR A 115 -9.23 27.42 7.58
CA THR A 115 -10.22 26.70 6.77
C THR A 115 -11.51 26.42 7.54
N GLN A 116 -11.42 25.97 8.80
CA GLN A 116 -12.59 25.77 9.65
C GLN A 116 -13.36 27.08 9.89
N LEU A 117 -12.66 28.18 10.16
CA LEU A 117 -13.28 29.49 10.34
C LEU A 117 -13.98 29.98 9.07
N GLU A 118 -13.41 29.75 7.90
CA GLU A 118 -14.05 30.07 6.62
C GLU A 118 -15.31 29.24 6.38
N GLN A 119 -15.27 27.94 6.67
CA GLN A 119 -16.44 27.06 6.59
C GLN A 119 -17.56 27.53 7.52
N THR A 120 -17.25 27.75 8.80
CA THR A 120 -18.24 28.23 9.78
C THR A 120 -18.80 29.60 9.39
N ARG A 121 -17.98 30.51 8.85
CA ARG A 121 -18.47 31.80 8.34
C ARG A 121 -19.41 31.64 7.13
N GLY A 122 -19.14 30.67 6.26
CA GLY A 122 -20.03 30.32 5.16
C GLY A 122 -21.39 29.84 5.66
N GLU A 123 -21.38 28.83 6.54
CA GLU A 123 -22.59 28.29 7.18
C GLU A 123 -23.39 29.36 7.92
N LEU A 124 -22.71 30.27 8.64
CA LEU A 124 -23.38 31.34 9.38
C LEU A 124 -24.09 32.33 8.45
N ARG A 125 -23.48 32.67 7.30
CA ARG A 125 -24.11 33.53 6.28
C ARG A 125 -25.33 32.87 5.64
N GLU A 126 -25.23 31.57 5.33
CA GLU A 126 -26.37 30.81 4.81
C GLU A 126 -27.52 30.78 5.82
N LEU A 127 -27.20 30.55 7.10
CA LEU A 127 -28.18 30.54 8.18
C LEU A 127 -28.81 31.92 8.41
N GLU A 128 -28.03 33.00 8.32
CA GLU A 128 -28.55 34.38 8.39
C GLU A 128 -29.52 34.68 7.25
N GLU A 129 -29.19 34.25 6.03
CA GLU A 129 -30.06 34.44 4.86
C GLU A 129 -31.35 33.62 4.99
N GLN A 130 -31.26 32.36 5.42
CA GLN A 130 -32.43 31.53 5.72
C GLN A 130 -33.32 32.15 6.81
N ARG A 131 -32.71 32.66 7.89
CA ARG A 131 -33.46 33.36 8.95
C ARG A 131 -34.15 34.60 8.42
N LYS A 132 -33.49 35.38 7.57
CA LYS A 132 -34.08 36.59 6.98
C LYS A 132 -35.27 36.24 6.11
N GLN A 133 -35.15 35.24 5.25
CA GLN A 133 -36.24 34.74 4.41
C GLN A 133 -37.41 34.22 5.24
N GLU A 134 -37.14 33.46 6.31
CA GLU A 134 -38.20 33.01 7.22
C GLU A 134 -38.85 34.15 7.99
N LEU A 135 -38.09 35.16 8.43
CA LEU A 135 -38.65 36.35 9.07
C LEU A 135 -39.51 37.17 8.11
N GLU A 136 -39.09 37.35 6.86
CA GLU A 136 -39.91 37.99 5.80
C GLU A 136 -41.19 37.19 5.56
N ARG A 137 -41.10 35.85 5.50
CA ARG A 137 -42.26 34.96 5.35
C ARG A 137 -43.21 35.07 6.54
N VAL A 138 -42.72 35.05 7.77
CA VAL A 138 -43.56 35.11 8.98
C VAL A 138 -44.13 36.51 9.20
N SER A 139 -43.37 37.58 8.94
CA SER A 139 -43.84 38.97 9.11
C SER A 139 -44.83 39.43 8.04
N SER A 140 -44.84 38.80 6.87
CA SER A 140 -45.86 39.01 5.84
C SER A 140 -47.16 38.25 6.11
N LEU A 141 -47.18 37.34 7.09
CA LEU A 141 -48.37 36.55 7.44
C LEU A 141 -49.08 37.14 8.66
N THR A 142 -50.39 37.38 8.53
CA THR A 142 -51.28 37.57 9.67
C THR A 142 -51.48 36.25 10.43
N ALA A 143 -51.89 36.31 11.71
CA ALA A 143 -52.16 35.10 12.51
C ALA A 143 -53.22 34.18 11.87
N GLY A 144 -54.15 34.74 11.08
CA GLY A 144 -55.13 33.99 10.30
C GLY A 144 -54.50 33.25 9.12
N GLU A 145 -53.68 33.94 8.31
CA GLU A 145 -53.00 33.36 7.15
C GLU A 145 -52.00 32.28 7.56
N ALA A 146 -51.25 32.49 8.66
CA ALA A 146 -50.34 31.48 9.19
C ALA A 146 -51.07 30.21 9.63
N LYS A 147 -52.28 30.36 10.22
CA LYS A 147 -53.13 29.23 10.62
C LYS A 147 -53.65 28.47 9.39
N GLU A 148 -54.10 29.17 8.35
CA GLU A 148 -54.55 28.51 7.11
C GLU A 148 -53.42 27.77 6.39
N LEU A 149 -52.22 28.38 6.31
CA LEU A 149 -51.04 27.74 5.73
C LEU A 149 -50.66 26.45 6.49
N LEU A 150 -50.68 26.50 7.82
CA LEU A 150 -50.42 25.33 8.67
C LEU A 150 -51.48 24.25 8.46
N LEU A 151 -52.76 24.62 8.46
CA LEU A 151 -53.86 23.68 8.22
C LEU A 151 -53.76 23.04 6.82
N ALA A 152 -53.42 23.81 5.78
CA ALA A 152 -53.23 23.29 4.43
C ALA A 152 -51.99 22.39 4.28
N GLN A 153 -50.96 22.60 5.11
CA GLN A 153 -49.78 21.72 5.15
C GLN A 153 -50.10 20.40 5.85
N ILE A 154 -50.76 20.47 7.01
CA ILE A 154 -51.25 19.29 7.74
C ILE A 154 -52.23 18.50 6.87
N GLU A 155 -53.14 19.17 6.17
CA GLU A 155 -54.11 18.51 5.28
C GLU A 155 -53.40 17.76 4.13
N ARG A 156 -52.34 18.34 3.56
CA ARG A 156 -51.50 17.66 2.55
C ARG A 156 -50.80 16.43 3.12
N GLU A 157 -50.16 16.56 4.28
CA GLU A 157 -49.47 15.43 4.94
C GLU A 157 -50.45 14.31 5.27
N ILE A 158 -51.62 14.65 5.82
CA ILE A 158 -52.69 13.68 6.12
C ILE A 158 -53.19 13.02 4.84
N ARG A 159 -53.35 13.76 3.73
CA ARG A 159 -53.78 13.19 2.45
C ARG A 159 -52.76 12.20 1.91
N ASP A 160 -51.48 12.53 1.96
CA ASP A 160 -50.41 11.66 1.49
C ASP A 160 -50.30 10.38 2.33
N GLU A 161 -50.47 10.49 3.64
CA GLU A 161 -50.50 9.34 4.54
C GLU A 161 -51.76 8.48 4.36
N ALA A 162 -52.94 9.11 4.21
CA ALA A 162 -54.19 8.41 3.93
C ALA A 162 -54.11 7.65 2.58
N ASN A 163 -53.53 8.27 1.54
CA ASN A 163 -53.34 7.62 0.24
C ASN A 163 -52.39 6.42 0.34
N ARG A 164 -51.32 6.52 1.13
CA ARG A 164 -50.39 5.41 1.37
C ARG A 164 -51.09 4.24 2.06
N ARG A 165 -51.82 4.54 3.14
CA ARG A 165 -52.57 3.56 3.92
C ARG A 165 -53.69 2.91 3.10
N LEU A 166 -54.37 3.68 2.23
CA LEU A 166 -55.38 3.15 1.32
C LEU A 166 -54.77 2.13 0.36
N ARG A 167 -53.59 2.42 -0.23
CA ARG A 167 -52.89 1.48 -1.12
C ARG A 167 -52.48 0.19 -0.40
N GLU A 168 -52.02 0.31 0.85
CA GLU A 168 -51.69 -0.85 1.68
C GLU A 168 -52.93 -1.72 1.92
N VAL A 169 -54.04 -1.12 2.34
CA VAL A 169 -55.32 -1.82 2.58
C VAL A 169 -55.88 -2.44 1.29
N GLU A 170 -55.82 -1.74 0.16
CA GLU A 170 -56.27 -2.28 -1.13
C GLU A 170 -55.46 -3.51 -1.54
N GLN A 171 -54.15 -3.51 -1.30
CA GLN A 171 -53.29 -4.65 -1.58
C GLN A 171 -53.63 -5.84 -0.67
N GLU A 172 -53.80 -5.62 0.63
CA GLU A 172 -54.22 -6.66 1.58
C GLU A 172 -55.57 -7.28 1.20
N VAL A 173 -56.57 -6.44 0.87
CA VAL A 173 -57.90 -6.90 0.46
C VAL A 173 -57.82 -7.73 -0.82
N LYS A 174 -56.98 -7.34 -1.77
CA LYS A 174 -56.82 -8.08 -3.02
C LYS A 174 -56.19 -9.46 -2.78
N GLU A 175 -55.20 -9.55 -1.91
CA GLU A 175 -54.56 -10.82 -1.53
C GLU A 175 -55.54 -11.73 -0.79
N GLU A 176 -56.30 -11.19 0.15
CA GLU A 176 -57.31 -11.96 0.89
C GLU A 176 -58.44 -12.43 -0.04
N ALA A 177 -58.89 -11.58 -0.96
CA ALA A 177 -59.90 -11.93 -1.95
C ALA A 177 -59.44 -13.08 -2.86
N ASP A 178 -58.18 -13.07 -3.33
CA ASP A 178 -57.62 -14.14 -4.16
C ASP A 178 -57.57 -15.47 -3.39
N GLN A 179 -57.11 -15.45 -2.13
CA GLN A 179 -57.09 -16.64 -1.28
C GLN A 179 -58.50 -17.20 -1.03
N ARG A 180 -59.47 -16.33 -0.73
CA ARG A 180 -60.88 -16.74 -0.55
C ARG A 180 -61.46 -17.31 -1.84
N ALA A 181 -61.20 -16.68 -2.99
CA ALA A 181 -61.67 -17.16 -4.29
C ALA A 181 -61.13 -18.56 -4.60
N ARG A 182 -59.82 -18.78 -4.41
CA ARG A 182 -59.20 -20.11 -4.57
C ARG A 182 -59.84 -21.17 -3.67
N LYS A 183 -60.12 -20.82 -2.41
CA LYS A 183 -60.78 -21.72 -1.46
C LYS A 183 -62.20 -22.09 -1.92
N VAL A 184 -62.98 -21.11 -2.38
CA VAL A 184 -64.33 -21.34 -2.92
C VAL A 184 -64.27 -22.25 -4.15
N LEU A 185 -63.36 -21.98 -5.08
CA LEU A 185 -63.17 -22.82 -6.27
C LEU A 185 -62.76 -24.25 -5.91
N ALA A 186 -61.83 -24.43 -4.97
CA ALA A 186 -61.42 -25.76 -4.52
C ALA A 186 -62.59 -26.54 -3.90
N VAL A 187 -63.41 -25.91 -3.06
CA VAL A 187 -64.60 -26.54 -2.47
C VAL A 187 -65.65 -26.87 -3.54
N ALA A 188 -65.86 -25.98 -4.52
CA ALA A 188 -66.79 -26.23 -5.62
C ALA A 188 -66.33 -27.42 -6.48
N MET A 189 -65.03 -27.47 -6.83
CA MET A 189 -64.44 -28.59 -7.56
C MET A 189 -64.56 -29.91 -6.80
N GLN A 190 -64.27 -29.92 -5.49
CA GLN A 190 -64.42 -31.12 -4.65
C GLN A 190 -65.87 -31.64 -4.63
N ARG A 191 -66.86 -30.74 -4.62
CA ARG A 191 -68.28 -31.13 -4.64
C ARG A 191 -68.75 -31.64 -6.00
N LEU A 192 -68.26 -31.05 -7.10
CA LEU A 192 -68.66 -31.42 -8.47
C LEU A 192 -67.94 -32.65 -9.02
N ALA A 193 -66.78 -33.00 -8.46
CA ALA A 193 -65.96 -34.10 -8.97
C ALA A 193 -66.68 -35.46 -8.97
N SER A 194 -67.49 -35.77 -7.95
CA SER A 194 -68.16 -37.07 -7.85
C SER A 194 -69.19 -37.30 -8.97
N ASP A 195 -69.97 -36.26 -9.28
CA ASP A 195 -71.09 -36.37 -10.23
C ASP A 195 -70.57 -36.34 -11.67
N VAL A 196 -69.65 -35.42 -11.99
CA VAL A 196 -69.13 -35.25 -13.36
C VAL A 196 -68.23 -36.41 -13.79
N ILE A 197 -67.44 -37.00 -12.88
CA ILE A 197 -66.56 -38.13 -13.22
C ILE A 197 -67.41 -39.34 -13.62
N SER A 198 -68.48 -39.65 -12.87
CA SER A 198 -69.33 -40.82 -13.14
C SER A 198 -70.00 -40.77 -14.52
N GLU A 199 -70.55 -39.62 -14.90
CA GLU A 199 -71.15 -39.39 -16.21
C GLU A 199 -70.11 -39.33 -17.34
N THR A 200 -68.93 -38.78 -17.05
CA THR A 200 -67.91 -38.54 -18.08
C THR A 200 -67.00 -39.74 -18.29
N THR A 201 -66.88 -40.73 -17.39
CA THR A 201 -65.95 -41.87 -17.55
C THR A 201 -66.60 -43.20 -17.93
N THR A 202 -67.93 -43.31 -17.88
CA THR A 202 -68.64 -44.55 -18.23
C THR A 202 -69.64 -44.31 -19.37
N SER A 203 -69.85 -45.32 -20.23
CA SER A 203 -70.87 -45.29 -21.28
C SER A 203 -71.46 -46.68 -21.45
N VAL A 204 -72.78 -46.80 -21.38
CA VAL A 204 -73.48 -48.06 -21.62
C VAL A 204 -73.81 -48.20 -23.10
N VAL A 205 -73.46 -49.33 -23.71
CA VAL A 205 -73.74 -49.64 -25.12
C VAL A 205 -74.76 -50.78 -25.18
N PRO A 206 -75.97 -50.56 -25.73
CA PRO A 206 -76.94 -51.62 -25.93
C PRO A 206 -76.52 -52.52 -27.08
N LEU A 207 -76.70 -53.83 -26.92
CA LEU A 207 -76.41 -54.86 -27.91
C LEU A 207 -77.70 -55.43 -28.51
N PRO A 208 -77.69 -55.82 -29.80
CA PRO A 208 -78.91 -56.32 -30.47
C PRO A 208 -79.43 -57.67 -29.96
N SER A 209 -78.57 -58.48 -29.32
CA SER A 209 -78.93 -59.75 -28.71
C SER A 209 -77.83 -60.29 -27.79
N GLU A 210 -78.19 -61.19 -26.90
CA GLU A 210 -77.25 -61.90 -26.02
C GLU A 210 -76.24 -62.79 -26.78
N ASP A 211 -76.63 -63.30 -27.95
CA ASP A 211 -75.71 -63.98 -28.87
C ASP A 211 -74.59 -63.05 -29.36
N MET A 212 -74.91 -61.76 -29.59
CA MET A 212 -73.91 -60.75 -29.95
C MET A 212 -72.97 -60.46 -28.78
N LYS A 213 -73.50 -60.41 -27.54
CA LYS A 213 -72.70 -60.29 -26.32
C LYS A 213 -71.67 -61.41 -26.27
N GLY A 214 -72.09 -62.67 -26.42
CA GLY A 214 -71.19 -63.84 -26.43
C GLY A 214 -70.10 -63.81 -27.51
N ARG A 215 -70.40 -63.30 -28.72
CA ARG A 215 -69.41 -63.10 -29.79
C ARG A 215 -68.39 -62.01 -29.48
N ILE A 216 -68.85 -60.91 -28.87
CA ILE A 216 -67.97 -59.80 -28.46
C ILE A 216 -66.97 -60.30 -27.41
N ILE A 217 -67.38 -61.15 -26.46
CA ILE A 217 -66.47 -61.79 -25.48
C ILE A 217 -65.44 -62.70 -26.19
N GLY A 218 -65.93 -63.60 -27.04
CA GLY A 218 -65.12 -64.64 -27.67
C GLY A 218 -64.68 -65.75 -26.69
N ARG A 219 -64.18 -66.88 -27.23
CA ARG A 219 -63.70 -68.00 -26.40
C ARG A 219 -62.53 -67.55 -25.51
N GLU A 220 -62.71 -67.64 -24.20
CA GLU A 220 -61.79 -67.20 -23.13
C GLU A 220 -61.58 -65.67 -23.06
N GLY A 221 -62.52 -64.85 -23.54
CA GLY A 221 -62.43 -63.38 -23.45
C GLY A 221 -61.41 -62.75 -24.41
N ARG A 222 -60.90 -63.54 -25.37
CA ARG A 222 -59.85 -63.08 -26.31
C ARG A 222 -60.27 -61.86 -27.13
N ASN A 223 -61.55 -61.76 -27.49
CA ASN A 223 -62.03 -60.71 -28.39
C ASN A 223 -62.25 -59.38 -27.64
N ILE A 224 -62.72 -59.44 -26.38
CA ILE A 224 -62.76 -58.25 -25.50
C ILE A 224 -61.35 -57.74 -25.20
N ARG A 225 -60.42 -58.60 -24.80
CA ARG A 225 -59.04 -58.13 -24.50
C ARG A 225 -58.35 -57.51 -25.71
N ALA A 226 -58.63 -58.03 -26.91
CA ALA A 226 -58.13 -57.43 -28.15
C ALA A 226 -58.73 -56.04 -28.38
N LEU A 227 -60.04 -55.88 -28.16
CA LEU A 227 -60.72 -54.59 -28.26
C LEU A 227 -60.21 -53.59 -27.20
N GLU A 228 -60.07 -54.02 -25.95
CA GLU A 228 -59.52 -53.21 -24.85
C GLU A 228 -58.09 -52.75 -25.14
N HIS A 229 -57.24 -53.65 -25.65
CA HIS A 229 -55.85 -53.30 -25.99
C HIS A 229 -55.75 -52.33 -27.19
N VAL A 230 -56.64 -52.46 -28.19
CA VAL A 230 -56.62 -51.60 -29.38
C VAL A 230 -57.24 -50.23 -29.09
N THR A 231 -58.33 -50.18 -28.32
CA THR A 231 -59.07 -48.94 -28.04
C THR A 231 -58.54 -48.23 -26.79
N GLY A 232 -57.90 -48.95 -25.87
CA GLY A 232 -57.41 -48.43 -24.59
C GLY A 232 -58.53 -48.05 -23.62
N VAL A 233 -59.68 -48.73 -23.72
CA VAL A 233 -60.88 -48.56 -22.89
C VAL A 233 -61.22 -49.91 -22.29
N ASP A 234 -61.58 -49.94 -21.00
CA ASP A 234 -61.96 -51.17 -20.31
C ASP A 234 -63.43 -51.50 -20.60
N VAL A 235 -63.71 -52.76 -20.88
CA VAL A 235 -65.06 -53.23 -21.25
C VAL A 235 -65.59 -54.09 -20.11
N ILE A 236 -66.51 -53.53 -19.34
CA ILE A 236 -67.11 -54.17 -18.16
C ILE A 236 -68.37 -54.92 -18.58
N ILE A 237 -68.41 -56.21 -18.29
CA ILE A 237 -69.55 -57.07 -18.54
C ILE A 237 -70.25 -57.33 -17.21
N ASP A 238 -71.41 -56.69 -17.04
CA ASP A 238 -72.26 -56.89 -15.87
C ASP A 238 -73.46 -57.82 -16.20
N ASP A 239 -74.25 -58.14 -15.17
CA ASP A 239 -75.46 -58.97 -15.21
C ASP A 239 -76.63 -58.31 -15.99
N THR A 240 -76.43 -57.13 -16.58
CA THR A 240 -77.43 -56.46 -17.42
C THR A 240 -77.60 -57.21 -18.75
N PRO A 241 -78.81 -57.72 -19.07
CA PRO A 241 -79.08 -58.37 -20.36
C PRO A 241 -78.98 -57.34 -21.49
N ASP A 242 -78.50 -57.79 -22.66
CA ASP A 242 -78.41 -56.99 -23.89
C ASP A 242 -77.61 -55.67 -23.80
N ALA A 243 -76.66 -55.53 -22.87
CA ALA A 243 -75.78 -54.34 -22.81
C ALA A 243 -74.37 -54.65 -22.25
N VAL A 244 -73.42 -53.76 -22.57
CA VAL A 244 -72.04 -53.78 -22.06
C VAL A 244 -71.62 -52.35 -21.67
N THR A 245 -70.85 -52.21 -20.60
CA THR A 245 -70.42 -50.91 -20.07
C THR A 245 -68.97 -50.63 -20.48
N LEU A 246 -68.73 -49.51 -21.13
CA LEU A 246 -67.39 -49.02 -21.46
C LEU A 246 -66.91 -48.06 -20.37
N SER A 247 -65.71 -48.30 -19.83
CA SER A 247 -65.07 -47.47 -18.82
C SER A 247 -63.74 -46.93 -19.32
N GLY A 248 -63.54 -45.62 -19.25
CA GLY A 248 -62.27 -45.00 -19.62
C GLY A 248 -62.28 -43.48 -19.47
N PHE A 249 -61.14 -42.89 -19.14
CA PHE A 249 -61.04 -41.44 -18.85
C PHE A 249 -61.06 -40.55 -20.11
N ASP A 250 -60.73 -41.10 -21.27
CA ASP A 250 -60.69 -40.36 -22.54
C ASP A 250 -62.02 -40.53 -23.31
N PRO A 251 -62.82 -39.46 -23.48
CA PRO A 251 -64.12 -39.54 -24.15
C PRO A 251 -63.97 -39.91 -25.64
N VAL A 252 -62.86 -39.55 -26.29
CA VAL A 252 -62.63 -39.87 -27.70
C VAL A 252 -62.38 -41.36 -27.87
N ARG A 253 -61.55 -41.96 -27.00
CA ARG A 253 -61.29 -43.40 -27.05
C ARG A 253 -62.53 -44.22 -26.73
N ARG A 254 -63.33 -43.78 -25.76
CA ARG A 254 -64.60 -44.44 -25.41
C ARG A 254 -65.60 -44.40 -26.55
N GLU A 255 -65.66 -43.28 -27.26
CA GLU A 255 -66.48 -43.14 -28.46
C GLU A 255 -66.05 -44.10 -29.57
N VAL A 256 -64.74 -44.21 -29.82
CA VAL A 256 -64.19 -45.18 -30.79
C VAL A 256 -64.52 -46.62 -30.39
N ALA A 257 -64.41 -46.96 -29.11
CA ALA A 257 -64.79 -48.28 -28.59
C ALA A 257 -66.29 -48.55 -28.74
N ARG A 258 -67.15 -47.54 -28.52
CA ARG A 258 -68.60 -47.64 -28.74
C ARG A 258 -68.91 -47.93 -30.21
N VAL A 259 -68.33 -47.15 -31.12
CA VAL A 259 -68.53 -47.32 -32.57
C VAL A 259 -68.05 -48.68 -33.04
N ALA A 260 -66.98 -49.24 -32.45
CA ALA A 260 -66.49 -50.58 -32.79
C ALA A 260 -67.42 -51.72 -32.32
N LEU A 261 -68.32 -51.46 -31.37
CA LEU A 261 -69.25 -52.45 -30.81
C LEU A 261 -70.65 -52.41 -31.44
N THR A 262 -71.04 -51.27 -32.04
CA THR A 262 -72.25 -51.09 -32.86
C THR A 262 -72.02 -51.45 -34.32
#